data_AF-A0A7X4F7M4-F1
#
_entry.id   AF-A0A7X4F7M4-F1
#
_cell.length_a   1.000
_cell.length_b   1.000
_cell.length_c   1.000
_cell.angle_alpha   90.00
_cell.angle_beta   90.00
_cell.angle_gamma   90.00
#
_symmetry.space_group_name_H-M   'P 1'
#
loop_
_entity.id
_entity.type
_entity.pdbx_description
1 polymer ?
#
loop_
_entity_poly.entity_id
_entity_poly.type
_entity_poly.pdbx_seq_one_letter_code
_entity_poly.pdbx_strand_id
1 'polypeptide(L)'
;MSIVVHATHEAIQKMGGIGAVLEGLLTTHSYNATVERTFLVGPLFPGADLGELDTILYRASDGIKDTPHADALSGIEQTYHVELVYGQRRFDDKNKKVTTLTDVILVNVSSSNEDLTSQFKWQLYEHFHLESSRYESEWEFEEYIRLAEPAYDALRTLIGRKA
;
A
#
# COMPACT_ATOMS: atom_id res chain seq x y z
N MET A 1 -10.39 17.15 -6.59
CA MET A 1 -9.58 16.10 -5.94
C MET A 1 -9.36 14.92 -6.85
N SER A 2 -8.26 14.96 -7.60
CA SER A 2 -7.73 13.80 -8.33
C SER A 2 -6.78 13.03 -7.41
N ILE A 3 -7.12 11.78 -7.11
CA ILE A 3 -6.28 10.87 -6.30
C ILE A 3 -5.90 9.70 -7.18
N VAL A 4 -4.61 9.39 -7.24
CA VAL A 4 -4.08 8.21 -7.93
C VAL A 4 -3.44 7.27 -6.92
N VAL A 5 -3.70 5.99 -7.07
CA VAL A 5 -3.10 4.92 -6.25
C VAL A 5 -2.31 4.02 -7.18
N HIS A 6 -1.02 3.85 -6.90
CA HIS A 6 -0.17 2.86 -7.57
C HIS A 6 0.03 1.68 -6.63
N ALA A 7 -0.56 0.54 -6.97
CA ALA A 7 -0.38 -0.72 -6.23
C ALA A 7 0.77 -1.52 -6.84
N THR A 8 1.82 -1.79 -6.07
CA THR A 8 3.06 -2.40 -6.56
C THR A 8 3.95 -2.93 -5.42
N HIS A 9 4.69 -4.01 -5.69
CA HIS A 9 5.75 -4.52 -4.81
C HIS A 9 6.93 -3.54 -4.67
N GLU A 10 7.08 -2.58 -5.60
CA GLU A 10 8.13 -1.55 -5.53
C GLU A 10 7.67 -0.26 -4.81
N ALA A 11 6.60 -0.33 -3.99
CA ALA A 11 6.02 0.85 -3.32
C ALA A 11 7.03 1.54 -2.37
N ILE A 12 7.80 0.75 -1.63
CA ILE A 12 8.81 1.25 -0.69
C ILE A 12 10.21 1.35 -1.30
N GLN A 13 10.62 0.35 -2.07
CA GLN A 13 11.99 0.26 -2.59
C GLN A 13 11.97 -0.02 -4.08
N LYS A 14 12.88 0.65 -4.81
CA LYS A 14 13.12 0.38 -6.22
C LYS A 14 13.97 -0.88 -6.35
N MET A 15 13.37 -1.94 -6.88
CA MET A 15 14.04 -3.21 -7.15
C MET A 15 14.31 -3.39 -8.65
N GLY A 16 13.52 -2.74 -9.51
CA GLY A 16 13.59 -2.95 -10.95
C GLY A 16 12.98 -1.82 -11.76
N GLY A 17 12.35 -2.20 -12.88
CA GLY A 17 11.83 -1.26 -13.86
C GLY A 17 10.62 -0.47 -13.36
N ILE A 18 9.79 -1.03 -12.48
CA ILE A 18 8.57 -0.35 -12.01
C ILE A 18 8.97 0.84 -11.13
N GLY A 19 9.92 0.67 -10.22
CA GLY A 19 10.42 1.77 -9.40
C GLY A 19 11.07 2.89 -10.23
N ALA A 20 11.74 2.55 -11.34
CA ALA A 20 12.26 3.57 -12.28
C ALA A 20 11.13 4.36 -12.95
N VAL A 21 10.03 3.70 -13.32
CA VAL A 21 8.85 4.36 -13.89
C VAL A 21 8.18 5.26 -12.85
N LEU A 22 7.99 4.79 -11.62
CA LEU A 22 7.40 5.58 -10.53
C LEU A 22 8.24 6.83 -10.24
N GLU A 23 9.55 6.67 -10.12
CA GLU A 23 10.48 7.79 -9.92
C GLU A 23 10.39 8.82 -11.06
N GLY A 24 10.36 8.37 -12.32
CA GLY A 24 10.19 9.25 -13.48
C GLY A 24 8.82 9.97 -13.50
N LEU A 25 7.75 9.25 -13.16
CA LEU A 25 6.38 9.76 -13.16
C LEU A 25 6.17 10.80 -12.05
N LEU A 26 6.55 10.48 -10.81
CA LEU A 26 6.34 11.33 -9.63
C LEU A 26 7.23 12.59 -9.62
N THR A 27 8.26 12.60 -10.45
CA THR A 27 9.13 13.76 -10.69
C THR A 27 8.74 14.55 -11.95
N THR A 28 7.59 14.23 -12.56
CA THR A 28 7.11 14.93 -13.76
C THR A 28 6.13 16.05 -13.41
N HIS A 29 6.43 17.29 -13.85
CA HIS A 29 5.61 18.47 -13.59
C HIS A 29 4.14 18.34 -14.03
N SER A 30 3.87 17.80 -15.21
CA SER A 30 2.51 17.66 -15.73
C SER A 30 1.67 16.68 -14.89
N TYR A 31 2.29 15.61 -14.38
CA TYR A 31 1.64 14.68 -13.47
C TYR A 31 1.29 15.41 -12.15
N ASN A 32 2.27 16.09 -11.55
CA ASN A 32 2.08 16.80 -10.28
C ASN A 32 1.13 18.02 -10.39
N ALA A 33 0.99 18.60 -11.58
CA ALA A 33 0.02 19.67 -11.84
C ALA A 33 -1.42 19.15 -11.97
N THR A 34 -1.61 17.86 -12.24
CA THR A 34 -2.92 17.25 -12.52
C THR A 34 -3.41 16.35 -11.38
N VAL A 35 -2.49 15.66 -10.70
CA VAL A 35 -2.78 14.72 -9.61
C VAL A 35 -2.52 15.41 -8.29
N GLU A 36 -3.58 15.63 -7.50
CA GLU A 36 -3.49 16.35 -6.23
C GLU A 36 -2.85 15.49 -5.13
N ARG A 37 -3.10 14.17 -5.16
CA ARG A 37 -2.57 13.25 -4.16
C ARG A 37 -2.25 11.90 -4.79
N THR A 38 -1.07 11.37 -4.49
CA THR A 38 -0.66 10.03 -4.92
C THR A 38 -0.38 9.14 -3.72
N PHE A 39 -0.84 7.89 -3.79
CA PHE A 39 -0.47 6.82 -2.86
C PHE A 39 0.34 5.76 -3.60
N LEU A 40 1.39 5.26 -2.96
CA LEU A 40 2.03 4.00 -3.29
C LEU A 40 1.56 2.96 -2.28
N VAL A 41 1.12 1.81 -2.76
CA VAL A 41 0.58 0.75 -1.89
C VAL A 41 1.23 -0.58 -2.26
N GLY A 42 1.68 -1.33 -1.28
CA GLY A 42 2.34 -2.60 -1.53
C GLY A 42 2.43 -3.51 -0.31
N PRO A 43 2.90 -4.74 -0.50
CA PRO A 43 3.26 -5.61 0.60
C PRO A 43 4.46 -5.06 1.37
N LEU A 44 4.47 -5.26 2.69
CA LEU A 44 5.65 -5.09 3.53
C LEU A 44 6.41 -6.42 3.58
N PHE A 45 7.47 -6.53 2.79
CA PHE A 45 8.29 -7.72 2.77
C PHE A 45 9.14 -7.87 4.04
N PRO A 46 9.42 -9.11 4.49
CA PRO A 46 10.42 -9.35 5.52
C PRO A 46 11.78 -8.73 5.14
N GLY A 47 12.30 -7.86 6.01
CA GLY A 47 13.57 -7.18 5.77
C GLY A 47 13.51 -5.96 4.84
N ALA A 48 12.32 -5.49 4.46
CA ALA A 48 12.17 -4.23 3.75
C ALA A 48 12.81 -3.07 4.55
N ASP A 49 13.57 -2.22 3.85
CA ASP A 49 14.21 -1.07 4.46
C ASP A 49 13.24 0.10 4.58
N LEU A 50 12.61 0.23 5.75
CA LEU A 50 11.75 1.37 6.09
C LEU A 50 12.50 2.70 6.09
N GLY A 51 13.84 2.71 6.03
CA GLY A 51 14.66 3.92 5.86
C GLY A 51 14.45 4.64 4.53
N GLU A 52 13.84 3.99 3.53
CA GLU A 52 13.39 4.65 2.30
C GLU A 52 12.19 5.60 2.51
N LEU A 53 11.50 5.48 3.64
CA LEU A 53 10.46 6.43 4.05
C LEU A 53 11.13 7.64 4.72
N ASP A 54 10.78 8.83 4.24
CA ASP A 54 11.22 10.11 4.82
C ASP A 54 10.55 10.36 6.19
N THR A 55 9.33 9.83 6.38
CA THR A 55 8.60 9.89 7.65
C THR A 55 7.66 8.70 7.78
N ILE A 56 7.59 8.09 8.97
CA ILE A 56 6.57 7.09 9.34
C ILE A 56 5.52 7.81 10.20
N LEU A 57 4.25 7.75 9.78
CA LEU A 57 3.13 8.41 10.43
C LEU A 57 2.28 7.42 11.24
N TYR A 58 2.31 6.13 10.88
CA TYR A 58 1.65 5.07 11.62
C TYR A 58 2.45 3.78 11.54
N ARG A 59 2.70 3.18 12.70
CA ARG A 59 3.18 1.82 12.86
C ARG A 59 2.93 1.38 14.30
N ALA A 60 1.93 0.52 14.49
CA ALA A 60 1.51 0.12 15.84
C ALA A 60 2.58 -0.64 16.63
N SER A 61 3.36 -1.50 15.97
CA SER A 61 4.45 -2.28 16.60
C SER A 61 5.49 -1.41 17.29
N ASP A 62 5.72 -0.21 16.75
CA ASP A 62 6.72 0.75 17.20
C ASP A 62 6.09 1.88 18.05
N GLY A 63 4.77 1.82 18.28
CA GLY A 63 4.02 2.84 19.03
C GLY A 63 3.78 4.15 18.27
N ILE A 64 4.06 4.21 16.96
CA ILE A 64 3.93 5.41 16.14
C ILE A 64 2.46 5.58 15.71
N LYS A 65 1.85 6.71 16.09
CA LYS A 65 0.43 7.03 15.84
C LYS A 65 0.22 8.49 15.44
N ASP A 66 1.17 9.05 14.70
CA ASP A 66 1.22 10.47 14.29
C ASP A 66 0.29 10.77 13.09
N THR A 67 -0.92 10.23 13.12
CA THR A 67 -1.98 10.46 12.13
C THR A 67 -3.34 10.48 12.82
N PRO A 68 -4.28 11.35 12.40
CA PRO A 68 -5.64 11.34 12.94
C PRO A 68 -6.40 10.04 12.63
N HIS A 69 -5.86 9.19 11.76
CA HIS A 69 -6.46 7.91 11.36
C HIS A 69 -5.94 6.71 12.18
N ALA A 70 -5.10 6.93 13.20
CA ALA A 70 -4.40 5.84 13.88
C ALA A 70 -5.34 4.77 14.47
N ASP A 71 -6.44 5.17 15.11
CA ASP A 71 -7.39 4.21 15.67
C ASP A 71 -8.11 3.40 14.59
N ALA A 72 -8.44 4.02 13.46
CA ALA A 72 -9.07 3.34 12.34
C ALA A 72 -8.10 2.35 11.66
N LEU A 73 -6.83 2.74 11.47
CA LEU A 73 -5.79 1.85 10.96
C LEU A 73 -5.56 0.66 11.90
N SER A 74 -5.56 0.90 13.22
CA SER A 74 -5.45 -0.19 14.20
C SER A 74 -6.64 -1.15 14.17
N GLY A 75 -7.85 -0.63 13.92
CA GLY A 75 -9.02 -1.48 13.69
C GLY A 75 -8.90 -2.37 12.46
N ILE A 76 -8.27 -1.88 11.38
CA ILE A 76 -7.99 -2.67 10.17
C ILE A 76 -6.97 -3.77 10.48
N GLU A 77 -5.86 -3.46 11.16
CA GLU A 77 -4.87 -4.47 11.59
C GLU A 77 -5.52 -5.59 12.40
N GLN A 78 -6.40 -5.24 13.35
CA GLN A 78 -7.13 -6.20 14.18
C GLN A 78 -8.13 -7.04 13.37
N THR A 79 -8.80 -6.45 12.38
CA THR A 79 -9.81 -7.16 11.57
C THR A 79 -9.15 -8.19 10.65
N TYR A 80 -8.08 -7.78 9.96
CA TYR A 80 -7.42 -8.60 8.94
C TYR A 80 -6.22 -9.37 9.46
N HIS A 81 -5.84 -9.20 10.73
CA HIS A 81 -4.63 -9.79 11.35
C HIS A 81 -3.33 -9.46 10.58
N VAL A 82 -3.18 -8.20 10.17
CA VAL A 82 -2.02 -7.69 9.43
C VAL A 82 -1.31 -6.59 10.22
N GLU A 83 -0.07 -6.28 9.84
CA GLU A 83 0.61 -5.05 10.28
C GLU A 83 0.56 -4.01 9.14
N LEU A 84 0.23 -2.77 9.49
CA LEU A 84 0.20 -1.63 8.59
C LEU A 84 1.33 -0.66 8.91
N VAL A 85 1.99 -0.19 7.86
CA VAL A 85 2.89 0.96 7.91
C VAL A 85 2.33 2.04 6.99
N TYR A 86 2.07 3.22 7.54
CA TYR A 86 1.73 4.40 6.74
C TYR A 86 2.78 5.48 6.97
N GLY A 87 3.30 6.03 5.87
CA GLY A 87 4.34 7.04 5.89
C GLY A 87 4.40 7.83 4.60
N GLN A 88 5.49 8.56 4.42
CA GLN A 88 5.74 9.37 3.23
C GLN A 88 7.12 9.09 2.68
N ARG A 89 7.21 8.97 1.36
CA ARG A 89 8.45 8.79 0.61
C ARG A 89 8.72 10.00 -0.26
N ARG A 90 9.97 10.46 -0.27
CA ARG A 90 10.42 11.60 -1.08
C ARG A 90 10.98 11.11 -2.41
N PHE A 91 10.52 11.71 -3.50
CA PHE A 91 11.07 11.55 -4.85
C PHE A 91 11.71 12.86 -5.28
N ASP A 92 12.95 12.81 -5.77
CA ASP A 92 13.73 13.98 -6.19
C ASP A 92 14.32 13.75 -7.58
N ASP A 93 14.08 14.70 -8.49
CA ASP A 93 14.82 14.82 -9.74
C ASP A 93 15.47 16.20 -9.81
N LYS A 94 16.77 16.25 -9.48
CA LYS A 94 17.58 17.48 -9.49
C LYS A 94 17.68 18.14 -10.87
N ASN A 95 17.63 17.34 -11.94
CA ASN A 95 17.71 17.87 -13.31
C ASN A 95 16.40 18.59 -13.66
N LYS A 96 15.26 18.03 -13.26
CA LYS A 96 13.94 18.64 -13.43
C LYS A 96 13.60 19.67 -12.34
N LYS A 97 14.36 19.72 -11.25
CA LYS A 97 14.08 20.55 -10.05
C LYS A 97 12.71 20.24 -9.44
N VAL A 98 12.34 18.97 -9.42
CA VAL A 98 11.07 18.50 -8.84
C VAL A 98 11.38 17.67 -7.61
N THR A 99 10.73 18.02 -6.50
CA THR A 99 10.72 17.21 -5.29
C THR A 99 9.26 16.98 -4.89
N THR A 100 8.90 15.72 -4.65
CA THR A 100 7.54 15.30 -4.32
C THR A 100 7.55 14.39 -3.10
N LEU A 101 6.68 14.66 -2.14
CA LEU A 101 6.37 13.73 -1.04
C LEU A 101 5.13 12.93 -1.41
N THR A 102 5.23 11.60 -1.36
CA THR A 102 4.16 10.69 -1.76
C THR A 102 3.78 9.81 -0.58
N ASP A 103 2.48 9.65 -0.33
CA ASP A 103 1.97 8.77 0.71
C ASP A 103 2.30 7.30 0.35
N VAL A 104 2.75 6.52 1.34
CA VAL A 104 3.05 5.09 1.18
C VAL A 104 2.31 4.29 2.23
N ILE A 105 1.61 3.24 1.79
CA ILE A 105 0.95 2.25 2.65
C ILE A 105 1.58 0.90 2.38
N LEU A 106 2.10 0.26 3.42
CA LEU A 106 2.64 -1.09 3.35
C LEU A 106 1.87 -1.99 4.28
N VAL A 107 1.61 -3.22 3.82
CA VAL A 107 0.85 -4.21 4.59
C VAL A 107 1.67 -5.49 4.70
N ASN A 108 1.99 -5.89 5.92
CA ASN A 108 2.59 -7.19 6.20
C ASN A 108 1.46 -8.22 6.37
N VAL A 109 1.38 -9.14 5.40
CA VAL A 109 0.32 -10.16 5.29
C VAL A 109 0.77 -11.55 5.78
N SER A 110 1.88 -11.63 6.52
CA SER A 110 2.42 -12.91 7.01
C SER A 110 1.52 -13.63 8.01
N SER A 111 0.56 -12.95 8.65
CA SER A 111 -0.32 -13.50 9.69
C SER A 111 -1.83 -13.30 9.43
N SER A 112 -2.24 -13.08 8.17
CA SER A 112 -3.60 -12.65 7.80
C SER A 112 -4.75 -13.54 8.33
N ASN A 113 -5.92 -12.93 8.46
CA ASN A 113 -7.16 -13.60 8.82
C ASN A 113 -7.62 -14.55 7.69
N GLU A 114 -7.45 -15.85 7.91
CA GLU A 114 -7.76 -16.89 6.92
C GLU A 114 -9.24 -16.98 6.55
N ASP A 115 -10.14 -16.70 7.50
CA ASP A 115 -11.59 -16.76 7.26
C ASP A 115 -12.02 -15.66 6.28
N LEU A 116 -11.56 -14.42 6.53
CA LEU A 116 -11.80 -13.29 5.62
C LEU A 116 -11.12 -13.50 4.27
N THR A 117 -9.87 -13.98 4.28
CA THR A 117 -9.13 -14.28 3.03
C THR A 117 -9.88 -15.32 2.18
N SER A 118 -10.40 -16.38 2.81
CA SER A 118 -11.18 -17.42 2.13
C SER A 118 -12.50 -16.89 1.60
N GLN A 119 -13.19 -16.03 2.37
CA GLN A 119 -14.40 -15.36 1.92
C GLN A 119 -14.14 -14.46 0.70
N PHE A 120 -13.05 -13.70 0.71
CA PHE A 120 -12.68 -12.85 -0.42
C PHE A 120 -12.35 -13.68 -1.67
N LYS A 121 -11.58 -14.76 -1.53
CA LYS A 121 -11.32 -15.72 -2.63
C LYS A 121 -12.62 -16.28 -3.22
N TRP A 122 -13.59 -16.63 -2.37
CA TRP A 122 -14.91 -17.08 -2.82
C TRP A 122 -15.65 -15.99 -3.62
N GLN A 123 -15.62 -14.75 -3.16
CA GLN A 123 -16.23 -13.63 -3.89
C GLN A 123 -15.58 -13.42 -5.27
N LEU A 124 -14.25 -13.55 -5.36
CA LEU A 124 -13.53 -13.45 -6.65
C LEU A 124 -13.93 -14.59 -7.60
N TYR A 125 -14.14 -15.80 -7.09
CA TYR A 125 -14.65 -16.91 -7.89
C TYR A 125 -16.07 -16.65 -8.39
N GLU A 126 -16.98 -16.23 -7.52
CA GLU A 126 -18.39 -15.98 -7.88
C GLU A 126 -18.54 -14.89 -8.95
N HIS A 127 -17.72 -13.83 -8.89
CA HIS A 127 -17.86 -12.69 -9.80
C HIS A 127 -16.99 -12.77 -11.05
N PHE A 128 -15.80 -13.36 -10.94
CA PHE A 128 -14.78 -13.34 -12.00
C PHE A 128 -14.32 -14.73 -12.41
N HIS A 129 -14.83 -15.79 -11.76
CA HIS A 129 -14.40 -17.17 -11.96
C HIS A 129 -12.89 -17.37 -11.73
N LEU A 130 -12.32 -16.59 -10.82
CA LEU A 130 -10.95 -16.78 -10.37
C LEU A 130 -10.87 -17.98 -9.40
N GLU A 131 -10.40 -19.12 -9.91
CA GLU A 131 -10.18 -20.33 -9.11
C GLU A 131 -8.88 -20.23 -8.31
N SER A 132 -8.92 -19.57 -7.15
CA SER A 132 -7.74 -19.37 -6.29
C SER A 132 -7.02 -20.66 -5.91
N SER A 133 -7.74 -21.78 -5.75
CA SER A 133 -7.17 -23.09 -5.41
C SER A 133 -6.12 -23.60 -6.39
N ARG A 134 -6.05 -23.05 -7.60
CA ARG A 134 -5.01 -23.37 -8.59
C ARG A 134 -3.66 -22.70 -8.31
N TYR A 135 -3.66 -21.67 -7.48
CA TYR A 135 -2.51 -20.78 -7.25
C TYR A 135 -2.16 -20.61 -5.77
N GLU A 136 -2.89 -21.25 -4.86
CA GLU A 136 -2.65 -21.15 -3.40
C GLU A 136 -1.26 -21.62 -2.96
N SER A 137 -0.57 -22.42 -3.78
CA SER A 137 0.84 -22.78 -3.55
C SER A 137 1.83 -21.67 -3.90
N GLU A 138 1.41 -20.68 -4.69
CA GLU A 138 2.25 -19.57 -5.14
C GLU A 138 2.13 -18.41 -4.16
N TRP A 139 3.21 -18.14 -3.42
CA TRP A 139 3.20 -17.08 -2.41
C TRP A 139 2.87 -15.71 -3.00
N GLU A 140 3.39 -15.37 -4.18
CA GLU A 140 3.10 -14.07 -4.82
C GLU A 140 1.60 -13.90 -5.09
N PHE A 141 0.90 -14.97 -5.45
CA PHE A 141 -0.55 -14.90 -5.60
C PHE A 141 -1.24 -14.67 -4.24
N GLU A 142 -0.90 -15.47 -3.23
CA GLU A 142 -1.46 -15.35 -1.89
C GLU A 142 -1.21 -13.98 -1.27
N GLU A 143 -0.01 -13.43 -1.45
CA GLU A 143 0.39 -12.15 -0.90
C GLU A 143 -0.51 -11.01 -1.40
N TYR A 144 -0.79 -10.95 -2.70
CA TYR A 144 -1.67 -9.92 -3.27
C TYR A 144 -3.15 -10.16 -2.96
N ILE A 145 -3.58 -11.42 -2.85
CA ILE A 145 -4.94 -11.73 -2.39
C ILE A 145 -5.15 -11.23 -0.95
N ARG A 146 -4.19 -11.51 -0.06
CA ARG A 146 -4.23 -11.11 1.35
C ARG A 146 -4.04 -9.59 1.54
N LEU A 147 -3.32 -8.95 0.62
CA LEU A 147 -3.10 -7.50 0.61
C LEU A 147 -4.37 -6.72 0.25
N ALA A 148 -5.21 -7.25 -0.64
CA ALA A 148 -6.23 -6.49 -1.36
C ALA A 148 -7.20 -5.73 -0.44
N GLU A 149 -7.88 -6.44 0.46
CA GLU A 149 -8.88 -5.85 1.36
C GLU A 149 -8.27 -4.90 2.41
N PRO A 150 -7.24 -5.27 3.19
CA PRO A 150 -6.66 -4.36 4.18
C PRO A 150 -6.05 -3.11 3.53
N ALA A 151 -5.40 -3.24 2.37
CA ALA A 151 -4.88 -2.10 1.63
C ALA A 151 -6.00 -1.16 1.16
N TYR A 152 -7.10 -1.72 0.64
CA TYR A 152 -8.25 -0.95 0.19
C TYR A 152 -8.93 -0.19 1.33
N ASP A 153 -9.13 -0.83 2.48
CA ASP A 153 -9.73 -0.19 3.65
C ASP A 153 -8.81 0.88 4.26
N ALA A 154 -7.49 0.66 4.27
CA ALA A 154 -6.52 1.66 4.69
C ALA A 154 -6.56 2.88 3.77
N LEU A 155 -6.60 2.68 2.45
CA LEU A 155 -6.77 3.75 1.47
C LEU A 155 -8.06 4.53 1.69
N ARG A 156 -9.20 3.84 1.85
CA ARG A 156 -10.50 4.50 2.11
C ARG A 156 -10.46 5.37 3.36
N THR A 157 -9.84 4.86 4.41
CA THR A 157 -9.66 5.56 5.69
C THR A 157 -8.83 6.83 5.50
N LEU A 158 -7.67 6.73 4.84
CA LEU A 158 -6.72 7.82 4.64
C LEU A 158 -7.18 8.87 3.61
N ILE A 159 -8.03 8.46 2.65
CA ILE A 159 -8.67 9.37 1.69
C ILE A 159 -9.85 10.13 2.33
N GLY A 160 -10.45 9.58 3.39
CA GLY A 160 -11.50 10.26 4.15
C GLY A 160 -12.91 10.13 3.56
N ARG A 161 -13.19 9.09 2.75
CA ARG A 161 -14.59 8.76 2.42
C ARG A 161 -15.22 8.11 3.65
N LYS A 162 -16.00 8.90 4.41
CA LYS A 162 -16.99 8.34 5.34
C LYS A 162 -17.82 7.31 4.58
N ALA A 163 -17.82 6.08 5.07
CA ALA A 163 -18.75 5.04 4.63
C ALA A 163 -20.20 5.52 4.81
#